data_AF-A0A9D9DWS1-F1
#
_entry.id   AF-A0A9D9DWS1-F1
#
_cell.length_a   1.000
_cell.length_b   1.000
_cell.length_c   1.000
_cell.angle_alpha   90.00
_cell.angle_beta   90.00
_cell.angle_gamma   90.00
#
_symmetry.space_group_name_H-M   'P 1'
#
loop_
_entity.id
_entity.type
_entity.pdbx_description
1 polymer ?
#
loop_
_entity_poly.entity_id
_entity_poly.type
_entity_poly.pdbx_seq_one_letter_code
_entity_poly.pdbx_strand_id
1 'polypeptide(L)'
;MVRTELNGIWKLNALSPMRSSGIEQGREWEMNIPGSIHDTLLSFGLIAEPYYGDGIMKDVWVGESAWSIKCNFTAEKSKLMMLDCPSLSPAAIIVNGKEAGRTKTEGAPLSLDISTIAKEGENTLDFIFSGAGLNQAGAERIFPGIWAPVSILSDDIIIFHKPEIDTIKEKSGWKIAIKVQAVAAEDTDLPYTITFKGDTSTGFLSFKKGTSSSTLTLDAGDVSLWWPQGTGGQPLYPISINLSGMQFDEDIAFATIRSDTDGVECNGMRIFVKGAVLGKENLIPSRSNTSSTERLLRSASEAGLNTIITSNHDSKLKQSAARNGLMLFNCEAPDDLFSSPSFPSKWTMEKIWKDDERNIASATADLHGGMTGEILSSLVSSFLFPQTEGKLVYLSQIKAAETARKETDRRRARGNNGIILATLTDPWPAISDSAIEYGGKWKLLSYASRAFFSPLQPIIVNDGRIVSLYFVNDTLQEVEAEFSIKLRDFSGGKKETREYSAKADPCSIVKVAEYPLFRVDTTNTFLYVKMSTKDLLRERTILLDKPKKLKLENPMMASETTQTGPRTFAVKLTAEKPAFCVALDCNMRGTFSDNMISVRPSAEKTIFFKAEEDITLEQFTADLKVMDLYTAMH
;
A
#
# COMPACT_ATOMS: atom_id res chain seq x y z
N MET A 1 29.08 22.94 1.05
CA MET A 1 29.02 21.60 0.43
C MET A 1 28.39 21.74 -0.94
N VAL A 2 29.01 21.17 -1.96
CA VAL A 2 28.48 21.13 -3.33
C VAL A 2 27.96 19.72 -3.60
N ARG A 3 26.75 19.63 -4.16
CA ARG A 3 26.15 18.39 -4.65
C ARG A 3 26.11 18.44 -6.17
N THR A 4 26.81 17.51 -6.81
CA THR A 4 26.79 17.33 -8.27
C THR A 4 26.01 16.07 -8.60
N GLU A 5 24.83 16.24 -9.19
CA GLU A 5 24.04 15.11 -9.69
C GLU A 5 24.66 14.53 -10.95
N LEU A 6 24.75 13.20 -11.02
CA LEU A 6 25.26 12.46 -12.17
C LEU A 6 24.12 11.77 -12.93
N ASN A 7 22.89 12.31 -12.87
CA ASN A 7 21.72 11.72 -13.53
C ASN A 7 21.75 11.94 -15.05
N GLY A 8 20.98 11.13 -15.79
CA GLY A 8 20.87 11.24 -17.25
C GLY A 8 21.30 9.97 -17.97
N ILE A 9 21.94 10.11 -19.13
CA ILE A 9 22.27 8.99 -20.00
C ILE A 9 23.68 8.47 -19.69
N TRP A 10 23.77 7.22 -19.27
CA TRP A 10 25.01 6.48 -19.02
C TRP A 10 25.16 5.38 -20.07
N LYS A 11 26.35 4.77 -20.11
CA LYS A 11 26.60 3.62 -20.98
C LYS A 11 26.35 2.32 -20.22
N LEU A 12 25.44 1.52 -20.72
CA LEU A 12 25.25 0.12 -20.33
C LEU A 12 26.11 -0.77 -21.23
N ASN A 13 26.89 -1.69 -20.65
CA ASN A 13 27.73 -2.64 -21.38
C ASN A 13 27.46 -4.09 -20.92
N ALA A 14 27.31 -5.01 -21.89
CA ALA A 14 27.20 -6.44 -21.63
C ALA A 14 28.59 -7.07 -21.39
N LEU A 15 28.98 -7.24 -20.13
CA LEU A 15 30.30 -7.78 -19.76
C LEU A 15 30.39 -9.30 -19.97
N SER A 16 29.34 -10.03 -19.64
CA SER A 16 29.24 -11.48 -19.85
C SER A 16 27.77 -11.87 -19.98
N PRO A 17 27.13 -11.59 -21.13
CA PRO A 17 25.75 -11.96 -21.36
C PRO A 17 25.61 -13.48 -21.44
N MET A 18 24.48 -14.01 -20.95
CA MET A 18 24.14 -15.42 -21.12
C MET A 18 24.00 -15.76 -22.61
N ARG A 19 24.46 -16.95 -23.03
CA ARG A 19 24.40 -17.36 -24.45
C ARG A 19 22.98 -17.36 -25.02
N SER A 20 21.98 -17.66 -24.19
CA SER A 20 20.55 -17.65 -24.56
C SER A 20 20.02 -16.26 -24.95
N SER A 21 20.73 -15.19 -24.59
CA SER A 21 20.32 -13.81 -24.90
C SER A 21 20.46 -13.42 -26.36
N GLY A 22 21.34 -14.08 -27.13
CA GLY A 22 21.74 -13.61 -28.46
C GLY A 22 22.50 -12.28 -28.48
N ILE A 23 22.94 -11.77 -27.31
CA ILE A 23 23.72 -10.54 -27.18
C ILE A 23 25.21 -10.86 -27.21
N GLU A 24 25.95 -10.10 -28.01
CA GLU A 24 27.41 -10.17 -28.06
C GLU A 24 28.05 -9.46 -26.86
N GLN A 25 29.13 -10.05 -26.34
CA GLN A 25 29.94 -9.45 -25.29
C GLN A 25 30.52 -8.11 -25.75
N GLY A 26 30.49 -7.11 -24.88
CA GLY A 26 31.00 -5.76 -25.15
C GLY A 26 30.03 -4.84 -25.87
N ARG A 27 28.83 -5.32 -26.24
CA ARG A 27 27.77 -4.48 -26.81
C ARG A 27 27.36 -3.37 -25.82
N GLU A 28 27.17 -2.16 -26.33
CA GLU A 28 26.83 -0.96 -25.55
C GLU A 28 25.44 -0.41 -25.91
N TRP A 29 24.77 0.17 -24.91
CA TRP A 29 23.52 0.93 -25.07
C TRP A 29 23.55 2.18 -24.21
N GLU A 30 22.71 3.15 -24.56
CA GLU A 30 22.38 4.28 -23.72
C GLU A 30 21.34 3.86 -22.68
N MET A 31 21.58 4.18 -21.41
CA MET A 31 20.70 3.85 -20.29
C MET A 31 20.42 5.09 -19.45
N ASN A 32 19.16 5.32 -19.12
CA ASN A 32 18.78 6.39 -18.20
C ASN A 32 19.12 6.00 -16.75
N ILE A 33 19.65 6.95 -15.99
CA ILE A 33 19.88 6.87 -14.55
C ILE A 33 19.07 7.98 -13.87
N PRO A 34 18.14 7.64 -12.95
CA PRO A 34 17.82 6.29 -12.47
C PRO A 34 17.12 5.39 -13.51
N GLY A 35 17.33 4.08 -13.44
CA GLY A 35 16.75 3.11 -14.37
C GLY A 35 17.12 1.65 -14.11
N SER A 36 16.53 0.75 -14.89
CA SER A 36 16.83 -0.69 -14.89
C SER A 36 17.37 -1.16 -16.22
N ILE A 37 18.14 -2.25 -16.18
CA ILE A 37 18.63 -2.92 -17.39
C ILE A 37 17.45 -3.48 -18.21
N HIS A 38 16.41 -3.99 -17.55
CA HIS A 38 15.21 -4.52 -18.21
C HIS A 38 14.49 -3.44 -19.02
N ASP A 39 14.22 -2.28 -18.43
CA ASP A 39 13.56 -1.17 -19.15
C ASP A 39 14.41 -0.67 -20.33
N THR A 40 15.74 -0.67 -20.17
CA THR A 40 16.66 -0.32 -21.25
C THR A 40 16.54 -1.32 -22.41
N LEU A 41 16.66 -2.62 -22.13
CA LEU A 41 16.54 -3.67 -23.16
C LEU A 41 15.16 -3.68 -23.83
N LEU A 42 14.09 -3.43 -23.07
CA LEU A 42 12.73 -3.28 -23.58
C LEU A 42 12.63 -2.11 -24.56
N SER A 43 13.21 -0.95 -24.23
CA SER A 43 13.19 0.24 -25.09
C SER A 43 13.92 0.03 -26.43
N PHE A 44 14.91 -0.88 -26.45
CA PHE A 44 15.60 -1.31 -27.66
C PHE A 44 14.95 -2.51 -28.38
N GLY A 45 13.80 -3.01 -27.89
CA GLY A 45 13.09 -4.15 -28.48
C GLY A 45 13.82 -5.48 -28.36
N LEU A 46 14.74 -5.62 -27.39
CA LEU A 46 15.52 -6.84 -27.16
C LEU A 46 14.79 -7.85 -26.26
N ILE A 47 13.83 -7.37 -25.46
CA ILE A 47 12.91 -8.19 -24.66
C ILE A 47 11.47 -7.70 -24.89
N ALA A 48 10.49 -8.55 -24.58
CA ALA A 48 9.08 -8.16 -24.55
C ALA A 48 8.72 -7.57 -23.17
N GLU A 49 7.47 -7.09 -22.99
CA GLU A 49 7.01 -6.64 -21.67
C GLU A 49 7.09 -7.78 -20.64
N PRO A 50 7.93 -7.68 -19.59
CA PRO A 50 8.15 -8.80 -18.67
C PRO A 50 6.90 -9.23 -17.91
N TYR A 51 5.95 -8.33 -17.67
CA TYR A 51 4.74 -8.64 -16.89
C TYR A 51 3.60 -9.25 -17.70
N TYR A 52 3.79 -9.44 -19.01
CA TYR A 52 2.78 -10.06 -19.87
C TYR A 52 3.03 -11.57 -19.99
N GLY A 53 2.05 -12.37 -19.56
CA GLY A 53 2.11 -13.83 -19.64
C GLY A 53 3.37 -14.44 -19.01
N ASP A 54 4.15 -15.18 -19.80
CA ASP A 54 5.39 -15.81 -19.35
C ASP A 54 6.65 -14.94 -19.57
N GLY A 55 6.49 -13.65 -19.89
CA GLY A 55 7.60 -12.74 -20.24
C GLY A 55 8.71 -12.76 -19.20
N ILE A 56 8.35 -12.68 -17.92
CA ILE A 56 9.29 -12.68 -16.81
C ILE A 56 10.16 -13.96 -16.77
N MET A 57 9.68 -15.11 -17.27
CA MET A 57 10.46 -16.35 -17.37
C MET A 57 11.45 -16.31 -18.52
N LYS A 58 11.11 -15.63 -19.61
CA LYS A 58 11.96 -15.47 -20.79
C LYS A 58 13.12 -14.51 -20.53
N ASP A 59 12.95 -13.58 -19.60
CA ASP A 59 13.93 -12.53 -19.32
C ASP A 59 14.87 -12.83 -18.15
N VAL A 60 14.79 -14.04 -17.54
CA VAL A 60 15.64 -14.44 -16.40
C VAL A 60 17.14 -14.24 -16.68
N TRP A 61 17.56 -14.47 -17.93
CA TRP A 61 18.95 -14.32 -18.36
C TRP A 61 19.53 -12.92 -18.12
N VAL A 62 18.68 -11.88 -18.02
CA VAL A 62 19.11 -10.50 -17.78
C VAL A 62 19.72 -10.37 -16.39
N GLY A 63 19.08 -10.93 -15.36
CA GLY A 63 19.60 -10.92 -13.99
C GLY A 63 20.83 -11.80 -13.79
N GLU A 64 20.95 -12.88 -14.57
CA GLU A 64 22.08 -13.82 -14.53
C GLU A 64 23.31 -13.34 -15.31
N SER A 65 23.14 -12.34 -16.18
CA SER A 65 24.22 -11.77 -16.99
C SER A 65 25.04 -10.75 -16.20
N ALA A 66 26.32 -10.61 -16.53
CA ALA A 66 27.16 -9.56 -15.95
C ALA A 66 27.09 -8.28 -16.79
N TRP A 67 26.95 -7.14 -16.11
CA TRP A 67 26.76 -5.83 -16.72
C TRP A 67 27.66 -4.77 -16.11
N SER A 68 28.00 -3.76 -16.91
CA SER A 68 28.64 -2.51 -16.45
C SER A 68 27.73 -1.34 -16.80
N ILE A 69 27.55 -0.42 -15.87
CA ILE A 69 26.86 0.86 -16.08
C ILE A 69 27.85 1.96 -15.72
N LYS A 70 28.32 2.71 -16.72
CA LYS A 70 29.44 3.64 -16.59
C LYS A 70 29.14 5.05 -17.10
N CYS A 71 29.73 6.05 -16.45
CA CYS A 71 29.77 7.43 -16.92
C CYS A 71 31.14 8.07 -16.63
N ASN A 72 31.35 9.24 -17.23
CA ASN A 72 32.42 10.15 -16.84
C ASN A 72 31.82 11.30 -16.04
N PHE A 73 32.58 11.84 -15.09
CA PHE A 73 32.21 13.05 -14.37
C PHE A 73 33.43 13.94 -14.18
N THR A 74 33.20 15.25 -14.13
CA THR A 74 34.27 16.21 -13.81
C THR A 74 34.13 16.63 -12.35
N ALA A 75 35.23 16.63 -11.62
CA ALA A 75 35.27 17.07 -10.24
C ALA A 75 36.32 18.17 -10.05
N GLU A 76 35.96 19.17 -9.26
CA GLU A 76 36.93 20.13 -8.73
C GLU A 76 37.72 19.47 -7.59
N LYS A 77 38.91 20.01 -7.30
CA LYS A 77 39.72 19.54 -6.18
C LYS A 77 39.03 19.89 -4.86
N SER A 78 38.81 18.89 -4.01
CA SER A 78 38.20 19.03 -2.70
C SER A 78 38.87 18.05 -1.71
N LYS A 79 38.99 18.44 -0.43
CA LYS A 79 39.53 17.55 0.61
C LYS A 79 38.61 16.36 0.91
N LEU A 80 37.29 16.56 0.84
CA LEU A 80 36.30 15.50 0.98
C LEU A 80 35.51 15.34 -0.32
N MET A 81 35.29 14.09 -0.72
CA MET A 81 34.39 13.69 -1.80
C MET A 81 33.69 12.38 -1.45
N MET A 82 32.36 12.39 -1.48
CA MET A 82 31.52 11.22 -1.22
C MET A 82 30.68 10.89 -2.45
N LEU A 83 30.64 9.61 -2.84
CA LEU A 83 29.67 9.08 -3.80
C LEU A 83 28.42 8.62 -3.04
N ASP A 84 27.27 9.17 -3.41
CA ASP A 84 25.96 8.87 -2.83
C ASP A 84 25.01 8.28 -3.88
N CYS A 85 24.36 7.15 -3.54
CA CYS A 85 23.31 6.52 -4.34
C CYS A 85 22.28 5.86 -3.41
N PRO A 86 21.06 6.42 -3.27
CA PRO A 86 20.09 5.93 -2.29
C PRO A 86 19.53 4.52 -2.52
N SER A 87 19.57 4.01 -3.76
CA SER A 87 18.99 2.71 -4.11
C SER A 87 19.58 2.16 -5.41
N LEU A 88 20.07 0.94 -5.34
CA LEU A 88 20.67 0.20 -6.45
C LEU A 88 20.67 -1.30 -6.17
N SER A 89 20.82 -2.08 -7.24
CA SER A 89 21.10 -3.52 -7.14
C SER A 89 22.52 -3.76 -6.60
N PRO A 90 22.82 -4.93 -5.99
CA PRO A 90 24.16 -5.27 -5.53
C PRO A 90 25.20 -5.11 -6.66
N ALA A 91 26.24 -4.30 -6.41
CA ALA A 91 27.24 -3.94 -7.41
C ALA A 91 28.62 -3.72 -6.78
N ALA A 92 29.67 -3.88 -7.58
CA ALA A 92 30.99 -3.33 -7.28
C ALA A 92 31.14 -1.95 -7.92
N ILE A 93 31.69 -0.99 -7.17
CA ILE A 93 31.81 0.40 -7.58
C ILE A 93 33.26 0.69 -7.86
N ILE A 94 33.56 1.04 -9.11
CA ILE A 94 34.91 1.35 -9.59
C ILE A 94 34.99 2.83 -9.92
N VAL A 95 35.99 3.51 -9.36
CA VAL A 95 36.31 4.91 -9.67
C VAL A 95 37.75 4.97 -10.20
N ASN A 96 37.95 5.55 -11.38
CA ASN A 96 39.27 5.64 -12.02
C ASN A 96 40.02 4.29 -12.09
N GLY A 97 39.29 3.19 -12.30
CA GLY A 97 39.84 1.83 -12.37
C GLY A 97 40.17 1.18 -11.01
N LYS A 98 39.90 1.84 -9.88
CA LYS A 98 40.07 1.28 -8.53
C LYS A 98 38.72 1.02 -7.88
N GLU A 99 38.58 -0.12 -7.20
CA GLU A 99 37.38 -0.43 -6.44
C GLU A 99 37.25 0.50 -5.23
N ALA A 100 36.18 1.29 -5.20
CA ALA A 100 35.84 2.18 -4.09
C ALA A 100 34.99 1.48 -3.02
N GLY A 101 34.21 0.47 -3.40
CA GLY A 101 33.37 -0.30 -2.49
C GLY A 101 32.40 -1.23 -3.21
N ARG A 102 31.53 -1.89 -2.43
CA ARG A 102 30.49 -2.81 -2.94
C ARG A 102 29.20 -2.70 -2.14
N THR A 103 28.07 -2.91 -2.80
CA THR A 103 26.77 -3.18 -2.16
C THR A 103 26.46 -4.68 -2.20
N LYS A 104 25.82 -5.19 -1.15
CA LYS A 104 25.45 -6.61 -1.02
C LYS A 104 23.95 -6.84 -0.91
N THR A 105 23.24 -5.85 -0.37
CA THR A 105 21.81 -5.91 -0.13
C THR A 105 21.10 -5.14 -1.22
N GLU A 106 20.07 -5.76 -1.81
CA GLU A 106 19.27 -5.12 -2.84
C GLU A 106 18.58 -3.86 -2.31
N GLY A 107 18.72 -2.74 -3.03
CA GLY A 107 18.07 -1.48 -2.70
C GLY A 107 18.66 -0.72 -1.51
N ALA A 108 19.74 -1.22 -0.91
CA ALA A 108 20.41 -0.54 0.20
C ALA A 108 21.12 0.74 -0.28
N PRO A 109 21.08 1.83 0.51
CA PRO A 109 21.79 3.06 0.15
C PRO A 109 23.30 2.86 0.18
N LEU A 110 23.98 3.55 -0.73
CA LEU A 110 25.43 3.59 -0.87
C LEU A 110 25.94 4.99 -0.53
N SER A 111 26.91 5.08 0.38
CA SER A 111 27.67 6.29 0.67
C SER A 111 29.15 5.89 0.83
N LEU A 112 30.01 6.32 -0.11
CA LEU A 112 31.44 5.94 -0.14
C LEU A 112 32.34 7.17 -0.18
N ASP A 113 33.38 7.18 0.66
CA ASP A 113 34.47 8.15 0.56
C ASP A 113 35.36 7.82 -0.64
N ILE A 114 35.38 8.72 -1.62
CA ILE A 114 36.21 8.61 -2.83
C ILE A 114 37.32 9.66 -2.86
N SER A 115 37.56 10.37 -1.77
CA SER A 115 38.51 11.51 -1.69
C SER A 115 39.94 11.14 -2.09
N THR A 116 40.34 9.88 -1.90
CA THR A 116 41.69 9.37 -2.24
C THR A 116 41.76 8.71 -3.62
N ILE A 117 40.62 8.53 -4.30
CA ILE A 117 40.51 7.82 -5.59
C ILE A 117 40.14 8.78 -6.72
N ALA A 118 39.21 9.70 -6.46
CA ALA A 118 38.85 10.76 -7.37
C ALA A 118 40.01 11.75 -7.52
N LYS A 119 40.12 12.36 -8.71
CA LYS A 119 41.13 13.36 -9.04
C LYS A 119 40.46 14.62 -9.56
N GLU A 120 41.20 15.72 -9.52
CA GLU A 120 40.79 16.96 -10.17
C GLU A 120 40.67 16.76 -11.69
N GLY A 121 39.61 17.30 -12.29
CA GLY A 121 39.27 17.14 -13.70
C GLY A 121 38.40 15.89 -13.97
N GLU A 122 38.66 15.22 -15.08
CA GLU A 122 37.83 14.11 -15.56
C GLU A 122 38.08 12.81 -14.77
N ASN A 123 37.00 12.17 -14.33
CA ASN A 123 36.97 10.91 -13.61
C ASN A 123 36.04 9.91 -14.32
N THR A 124 36.30 8.63 -14.12
CA THR A 124 35.39 7.55 -14.55
C THR A 124 34.71 6.91 -13.35
N LEU A 125 33.43 6.58 -13.51
CA LEU A 125 32.61 5.86 -12.54
C LEU A 125 31.94 4.68 -13.24
N ASP A 126 32.07 3.49 -12.66
CA ASP A 126 31.53 2.25 -13.22
C ASP A 126 30.91 1.39 -12.12
N PHE A 127 29.67 0.98 -12.33
CA PHE A 127 28.95 0.03 -11.49
C PHE A 127 28.92 -1.32 -12.19
N ILE A 128 29.62 -2.29 -11.58
CA ILE A 128 29.72 -3.65 -12.11
C ILE A 128 28.75 -4.55 -11.37
N PHE A 129 27.77 -5.06 -12.09
CA PHE A 129 26.80 -6.04 -11.62
C PHE A 129 27.31 -7.42 -12.04
N SER A 130 27.90 -8.14 -11.09
CA SER A 130 28.29 -9.54 -11.28
C SER A 130 27.01 -10.36 -11.28
N GLY A 131 26.50 -10.72 -12.45
CA GLY A 131 25.25 -11.48 -12.62
C GLY A 131 25.03 -12.46 -11.48
N ALA A 132 24.03 -12.18 -10.67
CA ALA A 132 23.70 -13.02 -9.55
C ALA A 132 22.80 -14.10 -10.13
N GLY A 133 23.36 -15.29 -10.36
CA GLY A 133 22.53 -16.48 -10.54
C GLY A 133 21.51 -16.53 -9.39
N LEU A 134 20.31 -17.10 -9.64
CA LEU A 134 19.24 -17.30 -8.66
C LEU A 134 19.82 -17.35 -7.24
N ASN A 135 19.57 -16.32 -6.42
CA ASN A 135 20.07 -16.29 -5.03
C ASN A 135 19.72 -17.64 -4.36
N GLN A 136 20.58 -18.13 -3.45
CA GLN A 136 20.57 -19.48 -2.82
C GLN A 136 19.25 -19.99 -2.19
N ALA A 137 18.13 -19.28 -2.36
CA ALA A 137 16.77 -19.71 -2.01
C ALA A 137 15.80 -19.82 -3.22
N GLY A 138 16.23 -19.58 -4.46
CA GLY A 138 15.43 -19.83 -5.67
C GLY A 138 14.16 -18.98 -5.85
N ALA A 139 13.90 -17.97 -5.00
CA ALA A 139 12.60 -17.29 -4.93
C ALA A 139 12.55 -15.85 -5.46
N GLU A 140 13.66 -15.10 -5.50
CA GLU A 140 13.64 -13.70 -5.96
C GLU A 140 14.48 -13.49 -7.21
N ARG A 141 13.83 -13.02 -8.29
CA ARG A 141 14.47 -12.62 -9.54
C ARG A 141 15.10 -11.25 -9.37
N ILE A 142 16.31 -11.07 -9.88
CA ILE A 142 17.06 -9.83 -9.72
C ILE A 142 16.85 -8.96 -10.96
N PHE A 143 16.49 -7.70 -10.74
CA PHE A 143 16.26 -6.71 -11.79
C PHE A 143 17.37 -5.65 -11.77
N PRO A 144 18.61 -5.97 -12.22
CA PRO A 144 19.78 -5.12 -12.01
C PRO A 144 19.57 -3.70 -12.55
N GLY A 145 20.13 -2.73 -11.82
CA GLY A 145 20.00 -1.31 -12.15
C GLY A 145 20.43 -0.39 -11.01
N ILE A 146 20.38 0.92 -11.31
CA ILE A 146 20.62 2.01 -10.39
C ILE A 146 19.28 2.77 -10.29
N TRP A 147 18.54 2.57 -9.21
CA TRP A 147 17.12 2.93 -9.14
C TRP A 147 16.85 4.27 -8.46
N ALA A 148 17.88 4.94 -7.94
CA ALA A 148 17.83 6.29 -7.41
C ALA A 148 18.93 7.18 -7.99
N PRO A 149 18.79 8.52 -7.88
CA PRO A 149 19.80 9.46 -8.36
C PRO A 149 21.20 9.21 -7.80
N VAL A 150 22.22 9.35 -8.65
CA VAL A 150 23.62 9.28 -8.24
C VAL A 150 24.15 10.69 -8.04
N SER A 151 24.90 10.93 -6.97
CA SER A 151 25.47 12.26 -6.69
C SER A 151 26.89 12.16 -6.14
N ILE A 152 27.71 13.17 -6.44
CA ILE A 152 28.96 13.43 -5.74
C ILE A 152 28.74 14.60 -4.78
N LEU A 153 29.06 14.39 -3.51
CA LEU A 153 29.11 15.45 -2.51
C LEU A 153 30.57 15.84 -2.31
N SER A 154 30.87 17.14 -2.33
CA SER A 154 32.23 17.64 -2.12
C SER A 154 32.24 18.88 -1.21
N ASP A 155 33.24 18.94 -0.33
CA ASP A 155 33.51 20.08 0.54
C ASP A 155 34.93 19.99 1.09
N ASP A 156 35.58 21.12 1.35
CA ASP A 156 36.91 21.14 1.97
C ASP A 156 36.87 20.98 3.50
N ILE A 157 35.69 21.18 4.11
CA ILE A 157 35.50 21.24 5.55
C ILE A 157 34.65 20.06 6.02
N ILE A 158 33.42 19.93 5.49
CA ILE A 158 32.43 18.99 6.02
C ILE A 158 31.40 18.55 4.98
N ILE A 159 31.10 17.25 4.95
CA ILE A 159 29.96 16.67 4.22
C ILE A 159 28.99 16.11 5.25
N PHE A 160 27.74 16.54 5.21
CA PHE A 160 26.70 16.11 6.15
C PHE A 160 25.52 15.44 5.44
N HIS A 161 24.88 14.52 6.14
CA HIS A 161 23.67 13.85 5.68
C HIS A 161 22.44 14.68 6.04
N LYS A 162 21.29 14.32 5.44
CA LYS A 162 20.00 14.87 5.81
C LYS A 162 19.78 14.74 7.33
N PRO A 163 19.27 15.79 8.01
CA PRO A 163 18.95 15.71 9.44
C PRO A 163 17.92 14.62 9.74
N GLU A 164 18.17 13.84 10.79
CA GLU A 164 17.20 12.93 11.40
C GLU A 164 16.41 13.70 12.47
N ILE A 165 15.08 13.71 12.36
CA ILE A 165 14.19 14.42 13.29
C ILE A 165 13.31 13.43 14.05
N ASP A 166 13.36 13.52 15.37
CA ASP A 166 12.56 12.73 16.30
C ASP A 166 11.83 13.61 17.31
N THR A 167 10.64 13.17 17.73
CA THR A 167 9.87 13.82 18.80
C THR A 167 9.95 13.01 20.07
N ILE A 168 10.33 13.64 21.18
CA ILE A 168 10.52 12.99 22.47
C ILE A 168 9.49 13.53 23.45
N LYS A 169 8.74 12.62 24.10
CA LYS A 169 7.83 12.98 25.19
C LYS A 169 8.57 12.94 26.53
N GLU A 170 8.73 14.10 27.15
CA GLU A 170 9.25 14.23 28.51
C GLU A 170 8.14 14.59 29.51
N LYS A 171 8.47 14.56 30.81
CA LYS A 171 7.53 15.02 31.87
C LYS A 171 7.18 16.51 31.74
N SER A 172 8.15 17.31 31.28
CA SER A 172 8.05 18.76 31.11
C SER A 172 7.30 19.19 29.85
N GLY A 173 7.16 18.33 28.85
CA GLY A 173 6.61 18.71 27.55
C GLY A 173 7.08 17.82 26.41
N TRP A 174 6.89 18.28 25.18
CA TRP A 174 7.43 17.65 23.99
C TRP A 174 8.74 18.34 23.58
N LYS A 175 9.71 17.53 23.15
CA LYS A 175 10.97 18.01 22.59
C LYS A 175 11.13 17.53 21.16
N ILE A 176 11.85 18.30 20.36
CA ILE A 176 12.28 17.92 19.00
C ILE A 176 13.78 17.69 19.05
N ALA A 177 14.21 16.46 18.79
CA ALA A 177 15.62 16.12 18.64
C ALA A 177 15.99 16.12 17.16
N ILE A 178 17.03 16.86 16.81
CA ILE A 178 17.55 16.96 15.45
C ILE A 178 18.99 16.46 15.49
N LYS A 179 19.23 15.31 14.85
CA LYS A 179 20.54 14.68 14.77
C LYS A 179 21.09 14.82 13.35
N VAL A 180 22.33 15.25 13.25
CA VAL A 180 23.04 15.39 11.97
C VAL A 180 24.27 14.52 12.01
N GLN A 181 24.44 13.67 10.99
CA GLN A 181 25.64 12.86 10.80
C GLN A 181 26.51 13.50 9.72
N ALA A 182 27.82 13.58 9.94
CA ALA A 182 28.74 14.22 9.02
C ALA A 182 30.12 13.57 9.01
N VAL A 183 30.86 13.82 7.94
CA VAL A 183 32.29 13.55 7.80
C VAL A 183 33.01 14.88 7.71
N ALA A 184 33.91 15.16 8.65
CA ALA A 184 34.66 16.42 8.70
C ALA A 184 36.15 16.20 8.44
N ALA A 185 36.79 17.11 7.69
CA ALA A 185 38.22 17.05 7.39
C ALA A 185 39.09 17.36 8.64
N GLU A 186 38.54 18.17 9.54
CA GLU A 186 39.10 18.56 10.83
C GLU A 186 37.98 18.83 11.83
N ASP A 187 38.31 19.10 13.09
CA ASP A 187 37.32 19.53 14.08
C ASP A 187 36.69 20.84 13.61
N THR A 188 35.36 20.88 13.47
CA THR A 188 34.66 22.01 12.87
C THR A 188 33.26 22.17 13.44
N ASP A 189 32.71 23.36 13.26
CA ASP A 189 31.33 23.71 13.61
C ASP A 189 30.50 23.93 12.34
N LEU A 190 29.27 23.41 12.33
CA LEU A 190 28.31 23.58 11.24
C LEU A 190 27.21 24.58 11.68
N PRO A 191 27.09 25.75 11.05
CA PRO A 191 26.03 26.70 11.40
C PRO A 191 24.65 26.15 11.01
N TYR A 192 23.67 26.37 11.89
CA TYR A 192 22.28 26.05 11.63
C TYR A 192 21.35 27.25 11.84
N THR A 193 20.23 27.23 11.13
CA THR A 193 19.05 28.06 11.42
C THR A 193 17.82 27.16 11.33
N ILE A 194 17.05 27.04 12.42
CA ILE A 194 15.86 26.19 12.49
C ILE A 194 14.66 27.07 12.77
N THR A 195 13.60 26.91 11.98
CA THR A 195 12.31 27.57 12.22
C THR A 195 11.25 26.53 12.53
N PHE A 196 10.57 26.70 13.66
CA PHE A 196 9.48 25.85 14.11
C PHE A 196 8.39 26.70 14.77
N LYS A 197 7.13 26.55 14.35
CA LYS A 197 5.98 27.36 14.84
C LYS A 197 6.21 28.88 14.76
N GLY A 198 7.03 29.34 13.82
CA GLY A 198 7.37 30.76 13.65
C GLY A 198 8.54 31.25 14.52
N ASP A 199 9.01 30.44 15.47
CA ASP A 199 10.21 30.73 16.25
C ASP A 199 11.46 30.28 15.50
N THR A 200 12.49 31.12 15.49
CA THR A 200 13.77 30.83 14.83
C THR A 200 14.88 30.65 15.87
N SER A 201 15.61 29.55 15.76
CA SER A 201 16.80 29.23 16.54
C SER A 201 18.03 29.15 15.63
N THR A 202 19.12 29.78 16.05
CA THR A 202 20.39 29.79 15.30
C THR A 202 21.52 29.37 16.21
N GLY A 203 22.51 28.66 15.66
CA GLY A 203 23.68 28.25 16.42
C GLY A 203 24.63 27.39 15.59
N PHE A 204 25.39 26.56 16.28
CA PHE A 204 26.39 25.69 15.67
C PHE A 204 26.25 24.26 16.21
N LEU A 205 26.46 23.28 15.32
CA LEU A 205 26.64 21.87 15.67
C LEU A 205 28.13 21.53 15.55
N SER A 206 28.74 21.06 16.63
CA SER A 206 30.16 20.70 16.63
C SER A 206 30.40 19.26 16.17
N PHE A 207 31.41 19.09 15.33
CA PHE A 207 31.83 17.80 14.77
C PHE A 207 33.33 17.57 14.98
N LYS A 208 33.69 16.32 15.25
CA LYS A 208 35.08 15.88 15.30
C LYS A 208 35.55 15.48 13.92
N LYS A 209 36.86 15.59 13.68
CA LYS A 209 37.50 15.07 12.47
C LYS A 209 37.08 13.61 12.21
N GLY A 210 36.78 13.30 10.95
CA GLY A 210 36.24 12.02 10.52
C GLY A 210 34.72 11.95 10.66
N THR A 211 34.18 10.74 10.70
CA THR A 211 32.74 10.52 10.86
C THR A 211 32.31 10.78 12.30
N SER A 212 31.38 11.73 12.49
CA SER A 212 30.77 12.01 13.79
C SER A 212 29.31 12.47 13.64
N SER A 213 28.57 12.52 14.75
CA SER A 213 27.20 13.03 14.77
C SER A 213 27.02 14.05 15.88
N SER A 214 26.16 15.03 15.66
CA SER A 214 25.80 16.06 16.64
C SER A 214 24.28 16.14 16.75
N THR A 215 23.76 16.36 17.96
CA THR A 215 22.32 16.41 18.24
C THR A 215 21.95 17.70 18.95
N LEU A 216 20.96 18.41 18.43
CA LEU A 216 20.31 19.55 19.07
C LEU A 216 18.92 19.13 19.58
N THR A 217 18.49 19.72 20.69
CA THR A 217 17.13 19.55 21.20
C THR A 217 16.43 20.89 21.33
N LEU A 218 15.21 21.00 20.81
CA LEU A 218 14.34 22.16 20.90
C LEU A 218 13.10 21.84 21.74
N ASP A 219 12.56 22.83 22.45
CA ASP A 219 11.25 22.71 23.08
C ASP A 219 10.15 22.87 22.03
N ALA A 220 9.14 21.99 22.03
CA ALA A 220 8.02 22.08 21.10
C ALA A 220 6.87 22.95 21.66
N GLY A 221 6.89 23.24 22.96
CA GLY A 221 5.78 23.86 23.68
C GLY A 221 4.50 23.03 23.61
N ASP A 222 3.36 23.71 23.63
CA ASP A 222 2.05 23.07 23.49
C ASP A 222 1.81 22.61 22.04
N VAL A 223 1.44 21.34 21.90
CA VAL A 223 1.18 20.68 20.61
C VAL A 223 -0.08 19.82 20.68
N SER A 224 -0.90 19.88 19.65
CA SER A 224 -1.96 18.89 19.40
C SER A 224 -1.35 17.56 18.94
N LEU A 225 -1.89 16.46 19.45
CA LEU A 225 -1.38 15.12 19.18
C LEU A 225 -1.90 14.57 17.84
N TRP A 226 -1.03 13.85 17.15
CA TRP A 226 -1.36 13.06 15.98
C TRP A 226 -2.04 11.74 16.37
N TRP A 227 -3.07 11.35 15.60
CA TRP A 227 -3.80 10.12 15.81
C TRP A 227 -3.93 9.28 14.52
N PRO A 228 -3.97 7.95 14.63
CA PRO A 228 -4.20 7.06 13.51
C PRO A 228 -5.59 7.27 12.87
N GLN A 229 -5.70 6.85 11.61
CA GLN A 229 -6.88 6.97 10.76
C GLN A 229 -8.12 6.37 11.43
N GLY A 230 -9.14 7.22 11.60
CA GLY A 230 -10.42 6.87 12.20
C GLY A 230 -10.53 7.14 13.71
N THR A 231 -9.46 7.52 14.41
CA THR A 231 -9.51 7.78 15.86
C THR A 231 -9.58 9.28 16.18
N GLY A 232 -8.71 10.09 15.58
CA GLY A 232 -8.62 11.53 15.79
C GLY A 232 -8.04 12.26 14.57
N GLY A 233 -7.61 13.51 14.75
CA GLY A 233 -6.96 14.30 13.69
C GLY A 233 -5.47 13.98 13.52
N GLN A 234 -4.90 14.41 12.40
CA GLN A 234 -3.48 14.23 12.04
C GLN A 234 -2.76 15.60 12.01
N PRO A 235 -2.69 16.37 13.11
CA PRO A 235 -1.90 17.60 13.13
C PRO A 235 -0.44 17.32 12.79
N LEU A 236 0.06 18.09 11.82
CA LEU A 236 1.44 18.09 11.36
C LEU A 236 1.97 19.52 11.49
N TYR A 237 3.20 19.64 11.97
CA TYR A 237 3.87 20.92 12.16
C TYR A 237 5.04 21.02 11.21
N PRO A 238 5.10 22.04 10.33
CA PRO A 238 6.25 22.25 9.49
C PRO A 238 7.46 22.65 10.34
N ILE A 239 8.60 22.06 10.03
CA ILE A 239 9.92 22.44 10.55
C ILE A 239 10.86 22.67 9.37
N SER A 240 11.54 23.81 9.42
CA SER A 240 12.48 24.25 8.40
C SER A 240 13.88 24.31 8.99
N ILE A 241 14.78 23.46 8.52
CA ILE A 241 16.17 23.35 8.99
C ILE A 241 17.09 23.81 7.88
N ASN A 242 17.83 24.89 8.11
CA ASN A 242 18.92 25.33 7.26
C ASN A 242 20.25 24.92 7.88
N LEU A 243 21.06 24.15 7.17
CA LEU A 243 22.43 23.80 7.54
C LEU A 243 23.41 24.38 6.52
N SER A 244 24.18 25.38 6.93
CA SER A 244 25.16 26.04 6.04
C SER A 244 24.61 26.43 4.66
N GLY A 245 23.39 26.99 4.64
CA GLY A 245 22.70 27.40 3.41
C GLY A 245 21.81 26.33 2.76
N MET A 246 21.95 25.05 3.13
CA MET A 246 21.11 23.97 2.61
C MET A 246 19.82 23.83 3.40
N GLN A 247 18.68 23.92 2.70
CA GLN A 247 17.35 23.88 3.30
C GLN A 247 16.77 22.45 3.33
N PHE A 248 16.22 22.06 4.48
CA PHE A 248 15.48 20.82 4.70
C PHE A 248 14.15 21.15 5.37
N ASP A 249 13.06 20.88 4.66
CA ASP A 249 11.70 21.10 5.17
C ASP A 249 11.01 19.76 5.38
N GLU A 250 10.44 19.56 6.57
CA GLU A 250 9.67 18.37 6.92
C GLU A 250 8.43 18.74 7.73
N ASP A 251 7.46 17.83 7.74
CA ASP A 251 6.32 17.87 8.64
C ASP A 251 6.57 16.91 9.80
N ILE A 252 6.44 17.38 11.04
CA ILE A 252 6.56 16.54 12.24
C ILE A 252 5.21 16.31 12.91
N ALA A 253 5.01 15.10 13.40
CA ALA A 253 3.85 14.67 14.15
C ALA A 253 4.25 14.38 15.60
N PHE A 254 3.40 14.77 16.56
CA PHE A 254 3.61 14.47 17.98
C PHE A 254 2.65 13.37 18.42
N ALA A 255 3.18 12.17 18.67
CA ALA A 255 2.41 11.06 19.21
C ALA A 255 3.34 10.09 19.96
N THR A 256 2.82 9.44 21.00
CA THR A 256 3.49 8.28 21.60
C THR A 256 2.85 7.03 21.04
N ILE A 257 3.63 6.20 20.34
CA ILE A 257 3.18 4.90 19.83
C ILE A 257 4.01 3.83 20.53
N ARG A 258 3.34 2.85 21.12
CA ARG A 258 3.95 1.71 21.79
C ARG A 258 3.29 0.44 21.29
N SER A 259 4.07 -0.61 21.13
CA SER A 259 3.57 -1.95 20.84
C SER A 259 4.11 -2.92 21.86
N ASP A 260 3.23 -3.74 22.43
CA ASP A 260 3.55 -4.81 23.36
C ASP A 260 2.80 -6.11 22.96
N THR A 261 2.88 -7.15 23.80
CA THR A 261 2.16 -8.41 23.57
C THR A 261 0.63 -8.23 23.56
N ASP A 262 0.14 -7.18 24.19
CA ASP A 262 -1.29 -6.85 24.29
C ASP A 262 -1.72 -5.89 23.17
N GLY A 263 -0.87 -5.63 22.18
CA GLY A 263 -1.22 -4.86 20.97
C GLY A 263 -0.59 -3.47 20.92
N VAL A 264 -1.26 -2.54 20.26
CA VAL A 264 -0.73 -1.19 19.99
C VAL A 264 -1.48 -0.15 20.82
N GLU A 265 -0.71 0.74 21.45
CA GLU A 265 -1.19 1.92 22.17
C GLU A 265 -0.73 3.19 21.44
N CYS A 266 -1.65 4.12 21.23
CA CYS A 266 -1.35 5.46 20.73
C CYS A 266 -1.86 6.50 21.75
N ASN A 267 -0.95 7.36 22.22
CA ASN A 267 -1.26 8.43 23.18
C ASN A 267 -2.01 7.95 24.44
N GLY A 268 -1.70 6.74 24.94
CA GLY A 268 -2.35 6.14 26.11
C GLY A 268 -3.65 5.38 25.82
N MET A 269 -4.11 5.32 24.56
CA MET A 269 -5.32 4.59 24.17
C MET A 269 -4.96 3.34 23.37
N ARG A 270 -5.60 2.21 23.67
CA ARG A 270 -5.46 0.97 22.89
C ARG A 270 -6.13 1.15 21.52
N ILE A 271 -5.40 0.81 20.47
CA ILE A 271 -5.84 0.95 19.09
C ILE A 271 -5.99 -0.43 18.46
N PHE A 272 -7.17 -0.69 17.88
CA PHE A 272 -7.33 -1.86 17.03
C PHE A 272 -6.54 -1.63 15.72
N VAL A 273 -5.52 -2.46 15.50
CA VAL A 273 -4.69 -2.42 14.29
C VAL A 273 -5.49 -2.91 13.10
N LYS A 274 -5.62 -2.05 12.10
CA LYS A 274 -6.22 -2.28 10.79
C LYS A 274 -5.11 -2.18 9.76
N GLY A 275 -4.32 -3.24 9.67
CA GLY A 275 -3.02 -3.24 9.02
C GLY A 275 -3.01 -3.89 7.64
N ALA A 276 -2.00 -3.56 6.85
CA ALA A 276 -1.60 -4.33 5.67
C ALA A 276 -0.07 -4.30 5.52
N VAL A 277 0.50 -5.37 4.97
CA VAL A 277 1.93 -5.40 4.60
C VAL A 277 2.13 -4.67 3.28
N LEU A 278 3.12 -3.78 3.23
CA LEU A 278 3.60 -3.13 2.02
C LEU A 278 5.04 -3.61 1.76
N GLY A 279 5.15 -4.58 0.86
CA GLY A 279 6.43 -5.05 0.31
C GLY A 279 6.94 -4.15 -0.82
N LYS A 280 7.49 -4.74 -1.88
CA LYS A 280 7.85 -4.03 -3.11
C LYS A 280 6.58 -3.58 -3.86
N GLU A 281 6.53 -2.33 -4.31
CA GLU A 281 5.45 -1.82 -5.18
C GLU A 281 5.56 -2.32 -6.62
N ASN A 282 6.78 -2.66 -7.03
CA ASN A 282 7.09 -3.08 -8.39
C ASN A 282 8.25 -4.08 -8.36
N LEU A 283 8.22 -5.11 -9.21
CA LEU A 283 9.36 -6.03 -9.32
C LEU A 283 10.58 -5.34 -9.92
N ILE A 284 10.37 -4.36 -10.81
CA ILE A 284 11.42 -3.49 -11.35
C ILE A 284 11.40 -2.19 -10.54
N PRO A 285 12.33 -1.98 -9.59
CA PRO A 285 12.19 -0.89 -8.61
C PRO A 285 12.19 0.51 -9.22
N SER A 286 12.85 0.71 -10.37
CA SER A 286 12.86 1.98 -11.11
C SER A 286 11.50 2.39 -11.67
N ARG A 287 10.53 1.46 -11.78
CA ARG A 287 9.17 1.78 -12.20
C ARG A 287 8.32 2.37 -11.06
N SER A 288 8.78 2.24 -9.81
CA SER A 288 8.15 2.87 -8.65
C SER A 288 8.58 4.32 -8.50
N ASN A 289 7.70 5.19 -8.00
CA ASN A 289 8.07 6.58 -7.71
C ASN A 289 7.25 7.12 -6.52
N THR A 290 7.66 8.27 -5.98
CA THR A 290 6.99 8.86 -4.81
C THR A 290 5.48 9.05 -5.04
N SER A 291 5.03 9.39 -6.26
CA SER A 291 3.61 9.58 -6.55
C SER A 291 2.82 8.26 -6.52
N SER A 292 3.42 7.13 -6.95
CA SER A 292 2.77 5.81 -6.85
C SER A 292 2.62 5.39 -5.39
N THR A 293 3.68 5.54 -4.60
CA THR A 293 3.70 5.25 -3.17
C THR A 293 2.67 6.08 -2.41
N GLU A 294 2.63 7.39 -2.64
CA GLU A 294 1.67 8.30 -2.00
C GLU A 294 0.22 7.95 -2.36
N ARG A 295 -0.04 7.56 -3.61
CA ARG A 295 -1.37 7.11 -4.05
C ARG A 295 -1.78 5.82 -3.36
N LEU A 296 -0.85 4.90 -3.18
CA LEU A 296 -1.09 3.63 -2.51
C LEU A 296 -1.40 3.84 -1.02
N LEU A 297 -0.61 4.66 -0.33
CA LEU A 297 -0.86 5.00 1.08
C LEU A 297 -2.18 5.76 1.26
N ARG A 298 -2.50 6.69 0.35
CA ARG A 298 -3.82 7.33 0.36
C ARG A 298 -4.93 6.30 0.19
N SER A 299 -4.78 5.37 -0.74
CA SER A 299 -5.75 4.29 -0.96
C SER A 299 -5.92 3.41 0.28
N ALA A 300 -4.83 3.07 0.97
CA ALA A 300 -4.88 2.33 2.22
C ALA A 300 -5.70 3.08 3.30
N SER A 301 -5.44 4.37 3.48
CA SER A 301 -6.18 5.21 4.43
C SER A 301 -7.66 5.37 4.06
N GLU A 302 -7.96 5.58 2.79
CA GLU A 302 -9.34 5.63 2.25
C GLU A 302 -10.06 4.28 2.42
N ALA A 303 -9.34 3.16 2.33
CA ALA A 303 -9.84 1.81 2.60
C ALA A 303 -10.03 1.53 4.11
N GLY A 304 -9.78 2.52 4.99
CA GLY A 304 -10.00 2.46 6.43
C GLY A 304 -8.84 1.86 7.24
N LEU A 305 -7.71 1.55 6.59
CA LEU A 305 -6.50 1.08 7.27
C LEU A 305 -5.90 2.20 8.12
N ASN A 306 -5.25 1.83 9.20
CA ASN A 306 -4.54 2.75 10.09
C ASN A 306 -3.08 2.37 10.34
N THR A 307 -2.62 1.26 9.75
CA THR A 307 -1.28 0.72 9.94
C THR A 307 -0.72 0.15 8.65
N ILE A 308 0.55 0.42 8.36
CA ILE A 308 1.33 -0.21 7.30
C ILE A 308 2.56 -0.86 7.93
N ILE A 309 2.80 -2.12 7.55
CA ILE A 309 4.03 -2.85 7.90
C ILE A 309 4.89 -2.91 6.66
N THR A 310 6.15 -2.49 6.74
CA THR A 310 7.06 -2.46 5.58
C THR A 310 8.49 -2.68 6.02
N SER A 311 9.36 -3.08 5.11
CA SER A 311 10.81 -3.03 5.27
C SER A 311 11.45 -1.84 4.55
N ASN A 312 10.65 -0.94 3.98
CA ASN A 312 11.12 0.24 3.28
C ASN A 312 11.44 1.39 4.27
N HIS A 313 12.70 1.85 4.25
CA HIS A 313 13.22 2.91 5.12
C HIS A 313 13.13 4.32 4.51
N ASP A 314 12.43 4.53 3.39
CA ASP A 314 12.32 5.85 2.76
C ASP A 314 11.62 6.89 3.68
N SER A 315 12.32 7.99 3.98
CA SER A 315 11.77 9.11 4.75
C SER A 315 10.51 9.72 4.12
N LYS A 316 10.37 9.68 2.79
CA LYS A 316 9.16 10.16 2.09
C LYS A 316 7.94 9.28 2.39
N LEU A 317 8.14 7.98 2.53
CA LEU A 317 7.10 7.04 2.95
C LEU A 317 6.60 7.41 4.35
N LYS A 318 7.49 7.71 5.30
CA LYS A 318 7.15 8.15 6.66
C LYS A 318 6.28 9.41 6.64
N GLN A 319 6.67 10.44 5.87
CA GLN A 319 5.91 11.68 5.76
C GLN A 319 4.52 11.45 5.13
N SER A 320 4.46 10.67 4.06
CA SER A 320 3.19 10.35 3.40
C SER A 320 2.26 9.53 4.30
N ALA A 321 2.79 8.56 5.04
CA ALA A 321 2.03 7.77 6.01
C ALA A 321 1.45 8.67 7.11
N ALA A 322 2.26 9.58 7.66
CA ALA A 322 1.80 10.54 8.68
C ALA A 322 0.67 11.44 8.16
N ARG A 323 0.77 11.97 6.93
CA ARG A 323 -0.30 12.78 6.28
C ARG A 323 -1.60 12.01 6.08
N ASN A 324 -1.50 10.69 5.84
CA ASN A 324 -2.65 9.82 5.61
C ASN A 324 -3.16 9.14 6.90
N GLY A 325 -2.64 9.47 8.09
CA GLY A 325 -3.08 8.87 9.34
C GLY A 325 -2.65 7.41 9.52
N LEU A 326 -1.59 6.97 8.84
CA LEU A 326 -1.11 5.59 8.88
C LEU A 326 0.08 5.47 9.83
N MET A 327 -0.02 4.60 10.84
CA MET A 327 1.12 4.17 11.63
C MET A 327 2.03 3.32 10.74
N LEU A 328 3.34 3.61 10.75
CA LEU A 328 4.32 2.89 9.96
C LEU A 328 5.18 2.02 10.88
N PHE A 329 5.07 0.71 10.76
CA PHE A 329 5.96 -0.25 11.43
C PHE A 329 7.00 -0.71 10.43
N ASN A 330 8.24 -0.29 10.63
CA ASN A 330 9.34 -0.64 9.76
C ASN A 330 10.04 -1.90 10.29
N CYS A 331 9.47 -3.06 9.98
CA CYS A 331 9.94 -4.36 10.43
C CYS A 331 9.57 -5.44 9.40
N GLU A 332 10.15 -6.63 9.57
CA GLU A 332 9.70 -7.80 8.83
C GLU A 332 8.22 -8.08 9.11
N ALA A 333 7.52 -8.63 8.12
CA ALA A 333 6.13 -8.98 8.27
C ALA A 333 5.97 -10.09 9.35
N PRO A 334 4.97 -10.00 10.24
CA PRO A 334 4.75 -11.01 11.26
C PRO A 334 4.21 -12.31 10.65
N ASP A 335 4.29 -13.42 11.40
CA ASP A 335 3.80 -14.72 10.91
C ASP A 335 2.25 -14.84 10.85
N ASP A 336 1.51 -14.11 11.70
CA ASP A 336 0.03 -14.14 11.75
C ASP A 336 -0.60 -13.11 10.78
N LEU A 337 -0.31 -13.24 9.48
CA LEU A 337 -0.98 -12.47 8.44
C LEU A 337 -2.33 -13.08 8.09
N PHE A 338 -3.32 -12.22 7.86
CA PHE A 338 -4.60 -12.63 7.31
C PHE A 338 -4.48 -12.81 5.78
N SER A 339 -4.68 -14.04 5.33
CA SER A 339 -4.76 -14.43 3.92
C SER A 339 -6.20 -14.83 3.57
N SER A 340 -6.68 -14.34 2.43
CA SER A 340 -7.90 -14.77 1.77
C SER A 340 -7.84 -14.36 0.29
N PRO A 341 -7.24 -15.18 -0.58
CA PRO A 341 -6.88 -14.76 -1.91
C PRO A 341 -8.09 -14.61 -2.85
N SER A 342 -7.91 -13.84 -3.92
CA SER A 342 -8.90 -13.65 -4.97
C SER A 342 -8.26 -13.30 -6.31
N PHE A 343 -9.00 -13.55 -7.39
CA PHE A 343 -8.60 -13.07 -8.72
C PHE A 343 -8.67 -11.54 -8.78
N PRO A 344 -7.73 -10.87 -9.46
CA PRO A 344 -7.83 -9.45 -9.73
C PRO A 344 -8.91 -9.17 -10.78
N SER A 345 -9.22 -7.90 -11.00
CA SER A 345 -10.19 -7.43 -11.98
C SER A 345 -9.82 -7.86 -13.39
N LYS A 346 -10.80 -7.82 -14.30
CA LYS A 346 -10.59 -8.12 -15.71
C LYS A 346 -9.43 -7.32 -16.32
N TRP A 347 -9.31 -6.04 -15.94
CA TRP A 347 -8.24 -5.15 -16.40
C TRP A 347 -6.83 -5.64 -16.08
N THR A 348 -6.67 -6.29 -14.93
CA THR A 348 -5.39 -6.90 -14.54
C THR A 348 -5.24 -8.29 -15.13
N MET A 349 -6.33 -9.07 -15.21
CA MET A 349 -6.31 -10.41 -15.82
C MET A 349 -5.90 -10.39 -17.30
N GLU A 350 -6.27 -9.36 -18.06
CA GLU A 350 -5.85 -9.19 -19.46
C GLU A 350 -4.33 -9.02 -19.63
N LYS A 351 -3.59 -8.70 -18.57
CA LYS A 351 -2.12 -8.67 -18.58
C LYS A 351 -1.50 -10.01 -18.19
N ILE A 352 -2.24 -10.82 -17.43
CA ILE A 352 -1.80 -12.14 -16.98
C ILE A 352 -1.88 -13.13 -18.14
N TRP A 353 -2.92 -13.06 -18.97
CA TRP A 353 -3.11 -14.06 -20.03
C TRP A 353 -2.39 -13.72 -21.33
N LYS A 354 -1.94 -14.78 -22.01
CA LYS A 354 -1.77 -14.75 -23.46
C LYS A 354 -3.12 -14.90 -24.14
N ASP A 355 -3.28 -14.34 -25.33
CA ASP A 355 -4.55 -14.35 -26.07
C ASP A 355 -5.16 -15.74 -26.29
N ASP A 356 -4.32 -16.78 -26.34
CA ASP A 356 -4.68 -18.19 -26.53
C ASP A 356 -4.82 -19.01 -25.23
N GLU A 357 -4.48 -18.46 -24.06
CA GLU A 357 -4.47 -19.16 -22.76
C GLU A 357 -5.40 -18.50 -21.72
N ARG A 358 -6.66 -18.21 -22.09
CA ARG A 358 -7.69 -17.70 -21.16
C ARG A 358 -8.30 -18.79 -20.28
N ASN A 359 -7.44 -19.52 -19.57
CA ASN A 359 -7.85 -20.50 -18.56
C ASN A 359 -7.25 -20.13 -17.20
N ILE A 360 -8.10 -20.09 -16.18
CA ILE A 360 -7.75 -19.73 -14.80
C ILE A 360 -6.76 -20.72 -14.15
N ALA A 361 -6.64 -21.93 -14.69
CA ALA A 361 -5.74 -23.00 -14.24
C ALA A 361 -4.66 -23.31 -15.31
N SER A 362 -4.34 -22.34 -16.17
CA SER A 362 -3.21 -22.44 -17.09
C SER A 362 -1.88 -22.32 -16.33
N ALA A 363 -0.80 -22.82 -16.94
CA ALA A 363 0.56 -22.63 -16.41
C ALA A 363 0.91 -21.14 -16.24
N THR A 364 0.41 -20.29 -17.14
CA THR A 364 0.57 -18.83 -17.04
C THR A 364 -0.15 -18.27 -15.80
N ALA A 365 -1.37 -18.71 -15.49
CA ALA A 365 -2.05 -18.31 -14.26
C ALA A 365 -1.29 -18.75 -13.00
N ASP A 366 -0.69 -19.95 -13.00
CA ASP A 366 0.12 -20.44 -11.88
C ASP A 366 1.38 -19.59 -11.67
N LEU A 367 2.04 -19.16 -12.75
CA LEU A 367 3.17 -18.23 -12.68
C LEU A 367 2.80 -16.91 -11.99
N HIS A 368 1.57 -16.43 -12.19
CA HIS A 368 1.07 -15.17 -11.66
C HIS A 368 0.44 -15.27 -10.25
N GLY A 369 0.72 -16.31 -9.47
CA GLY A 369 0.40 -16.30 -8.04
C GLY A 369 0.05 -17.64 -7.40
N GLY A 370 -0.16 -18.71 -8.18
CA GLY A 370 -0.34 -20.08 -7.66
C GLY A 370 -1.52 -20.30 -6.70
N MET A 371 -2.36 -19.29 -6.44
CA MET A 371 -3.45 -19.33 -5.44
C MET A 371 -4.79 -19.80 -6.03
N THR A 372 -4.86 -20.13 -7.32
CA THR A 372 -6.08 -20.59 -8.00
C THR A 372 -6.77 -21.75 -7.27
N GLY A 373 -6.01 -22.76 -6.85
CA GLY A 373 -6.57 -23.94 -6.17
C GLY A 373 -7.27 -23.60 -4.85
N GLU A 374 -6.66 -22.70 -4.05
CA GLU A 374 -7.22 -22.24 -2.78
C GLU A 374 -8.50 -21.43 -3.00
N ILE A 375 -8.48 -20.51 -3.98
CA ILE A 375 -9.65 -19.71 -4.36
C ILE A 375 -10.82 -20.64 -4.74
N LEU A 376 -10.58 -21.60 -5.63
CA LEU A 376 -11.63 -22.51 -6.11
C LEU A 376 -12.22 -23.37 -4.97
N SER A 377 -11.36 -23.91 -4.09
CA SER A 377 -11.78 -24.66 -2.90
C SER A 377 -12.68 -23.80 -1.98
N SER A 378 -12.26 -22.56 -1.75
CA SER A 378 -13.00 -21.59 -0.94
C SER A 378 -14.37 -21.25 -1.56
N LEU A 379 -14.46 -21.13 -2.88
CA LEU A 379 -15.70 -20.84 -3.60
C LEU A 379 -16.73 -21.98 -3.51
N VAL A 380 -16.35 -23.22 -3.83
CA VAL A 380 -17.27 -24.37 -3.80
C VAL A 380 -17.82 -24.65 -2.40
N SER A 381 -17.10 -24.22 -1.37
CA SER A 381 -17.54 -24.31 0.03
C SER A 381 -18.74 -23.42 0.35
N SER A 382 -18.94 -22.32 -0.39
CA SER A 382 -19.81 -21.19 -0.04
C SER A 382 -20.86 -20.83 -1.10
N PHE A 383 -20.56 -20.99 -2.38
CA PHE A 383 -21.41 -20.55 -3.50
C PHE A 383 -21.77 -21.72 -4.44
N LEU A 384 -22.78 -21.50 -5.30
CA LEU A 384 -22.95 -22.31 -6.50
C LEU A 384 -21.81 -21.98 -7.48
N PHE A 385 -21.33 -22.97 -8.22
CA PHE A 385 -20.12 -22.79 -9.03
C PHE A 385 -20.39 -21.84 -10.22
N PRO A 386 -19.62 -20.75 -10.37
CA PRO A 386 -19.82 -19.78 -11.44
C PRO A 386 -19.46 -20.38 -12.81
N GLN A 387 -20.25 -20.06 -13.83
CA GLN A 387 -20.09 -20.62 -15.19
C GLN A 387 -19.28 -19.73 -16.15
N THR A 388 -18.92 -18.52 -15.72
CA THR A 388 -18.17 -17.56 -16.54
C THR A 388 -17.05 -16.96 -15.71
N GLU A 389 -15.97 -16.58 -16.38
CA GLU A 389 -14.83 -15.87 -15.79
C GLU A 389 -15.25 -14.64 -14.95
N GLY A 390 -16.09 -13.75 -15.48
CA GLY A 390 -16.52 -12.55 -14.74
C GLY A 390 -17.24 -12.87 -13.42
N LYS A 391 -18.14 -13.87 -13.43
CA LYS A 391 -18.81 -14.37 -12.22
C LYS A 391 -17.80 -15.00 -11.23
N LEU A 392 -16.78 -15.69 -11.72
CA LEU A 392 -15.72 -16.26 -10.89
C LEU A 392 -14.90 -15.17 -10.20
N VAL A 393 -14.41 -14.17 -10.95
CA VAL A 393 -13.66 -13.03 -10.40
C VAL A 393 -14.49 -12.35 -9.32
N TYR A 394 -15.74 -11.99 -9.64
CA TYR A 394 -16.67 -11.38 -8.68
C TYR A 394 -16.84 -12.21 -7.41
N LEU A 395 -17.21 -13.50 -7.51
CA LEU A 395 -17.43 -14.33 -6.32
C LEU A 395 -16.15 -14.53 -5.52
N SER A 396 -14.97 -14.59 -6.16
CA SER A 396 -13.69 -14.70 -5.47
C SER A 396 -13.40 -13.47 -4.63
N GLN A 397 -13.63 -12.27 -5.16
CA GLN A 397 -13.43 -11.03 -4.42
C GLN A 397 -14.48 -10.82 -3.32
N ILE A 398 -15.74 -11.21 -3.54
CA ILE A 398 -16.76 -11.24 -2.49
C ILE A 398 -16.35 -12.19 -1.36
N LYS A 399 -15.83 -13.37 -1.70
CA LYS A 399 -15.36 -14.33 -0.72
C LYS A 399 -14.20 -13.78 0.11
N ALA A 400 -13.23 -13.12 -0.53
CA ALA A 400 -12.11 -12.48 0.14
C ALA A 400 -12.58 -11.41 1.13
N ALA A 401 -13.39 -10.47 0.66
CA ALA A 401 -13.95 -9.39 1.45
C ALA A 401 -14.79 -9.88 2.65
N GLU A 402 -15.70 -10.84 2.42
CA GLU A 402 -16.55 -11.39 3.50
C GLU A 402 -15.73 -12.19 4.53
N THR A 403 -14.66 -12.85 4.12
CA THR A 403 -13.80 -13.60 5.05
C THR A 403 -13.00 -12.63 5.93
N ALA A 404 -12.40 -11.59 5.33
CA ALA A 404 -11.70 -10.54 6.07
C ALA A 404 -12.62 -9.82 7.07
N ARG A 405 -13.84 -9.48 6.64
CA ARG A 405 -14.86 -8.87 7.49
C ARG A 405 -15.21 -9.76 8.69
N LYS A 406 -15.55 -11.03 8.44
CA LYS A 406 -15.95 -11.97 9.50
C LYS A 406 -14.82 -12.22 10.49
N GLU A 407 -13.59 -12.32 10.00
CA GLU A 407 -12.44 -12.48 10.88
C GLU A 407 -12.17 -11.22 11.70
N THR A 408 -12.28 -10.03 11.11
CA THR A 408 -12.21 -8.76 11.84
C THR A 408 -13.25 -8.69 12.94
N ASP A 409 -14.52 -8.98 12.62
CA ASP A 409 -15.62 -8.97 13.59
C ASP A 409 -15.36 -9.97 14.74
N ARG A 410 -14.88 -11.18 14.39
CA ARG A 410 -14.56 -12.24 15.37
C ARG A 410 -13.40 -11.84 16.29
N ARG A 411 -12.32 -11.27 15.73
CA ARG A 411 -11.15 -10.81 16.48
C ARG A 411 -11.56 -9.71 17.47
N ARG A 412 -12.32 -8.71 17.02
CA ARG A 412 -12.85 -7.64 17.88
C ARG A 412 -13.72 -8.17 19.02
N ALA A 413 -14.70 -9.02 18.72
CA ALA A 413 -15.61 -9.57 19.72
C ALA A 413 -14.91 -10.42 20.80
N ARG A 414 -13.68 -10.89 20.53
CA ARG A 414 -12.86 -11.67 21.47
C ARG A 414 -11.81 -10.83 22.20
N GLY A 415 -11.73 -9.52 21.94
CA GLY A 415 -10.74 -8.64 22.53
C GLY A 415 -9.35 -8.72 21.89
N ASN A 416 -9.22 -9.28 20.68
CA ASN A 416 -7.97 -9.20 19.93
C ASN A 416 -7.75 -7.77 19.39
N ASN A 417 -6.49 -7.35 19.30
CA ASN A 417 -6.13 -5.95 19.03
C ASN A 417 -5.75 -5.65 17.57
N GLY A 418 -6.07 -6.54 16.64
CA GLY A 418 -5.92 -6.20 15.22
C GLY A 418 -6.05 -7.35 14.23
N ILE A 419 -5.97 -6.94 12.96
CA ILE A 419 -5.86 -7.78 11.78
C ILE A 419 -4.87 -7.11 10.82
N ILE A 420 -3.99 -7.90 10.22
CA ILE A 420 -3.01 -7.43 9.24
C ILE A 420 -3.23 -8.21 7.95
N LEU A 421 -3.61 -7.51 6.88
CA LEU A 421 -3.78 -8.11 5.56
C LEU A 421 -2.40 -8.51 4.99
N ALA A 422 -2.31 -9.72 4.45
CA ALA A 422 -1.05 -10.30 3.98
C ALA A 422 -0.35 -9.47 2.91
N THR A 423 -1.08 -8.72 2.07
CA THR A 423 -0.46 -7.62 1.36
C THR A 423 -1.45 -6.52 0.99
N LEU A 424 -0.96 -5.28 0.97
CA LEU A 424 -1.66 -4.12 0.47
C LEU A 424 -1.74 -4.17 -1.06
N THR A 425 -0.62 -4.46 -1.73
CA THR A 425 -0.49 -4.49 -3.20
C THR A 425 0.46 -5.59 -3.67
N ASP A 426 0.31 -5.99 -4.93
CA ASP A 426 1.29 -6.83 -5.63
C ASP A 426 2.34 -5.99 -6.37
N PRO A 427 3.59 -6.49 -6.49
CA PRO A 427 4.65 -5.84 -7.26
C PRO A 427 4.51 -6.01 -8.78
N TRP A 428 3.50 -6.75 -9.24
CA TRP A 428 3.23 -7.09 -10.63
C TRP A 428 1.79 -7.63 -10.77
N PRO A 429 1.21 -7.76 -11.98
CA PRO A 429 -0.11 -8.37 -12.15
C PRO A 429 -0.14 -9.77 -11.53
N ALA A 430 -1.01 -10.00 -10.55
CA ALA A 430 -1.01 -11.27 -9.81
C ALA A 430 -2.39 -11.67 -9.28
N ILE A 431 -2.58 -12.98 -9.11
CA ILE A 431 -3.67 -13.64 -8.39
C ILE A 431 -3.18 -13.84 -6.96
N SER A 432 -3.70 -13.03 -6.03
CA SER A 432 -3.12 -12.90 -4.69
C SER A 432 -4.11 -12.45 -3.61
N ASP A 433 -3.57 -12.29 -2.40
CA ASP A 433 -4.20 -11.66 -1.23
C ASP A 433 -4.32 -10.14 -1.27
N SER A 434 -3.81 -9.48 -2.32
CA SER A 434 -3.74 -8.02 -2.36
C SER A 434 -5.11 -7.36 -2.23
N ALA A 435 -5.19 -6.31 -1.41
CA ALA A 435 -6.36 -5.46 -1.32
C ALA A 435 -6.47 -4.51 -2.53
N ILE A 436 -5.32 -4.09 -3.05
CA ILE A 436 -5.15 -3.21 -4.20
C ILE A 436 -4.32 -3.95 -5.26
N GLU A 437 -4.83 -4.01 -6.48
CA GLU A 437 -4.17 -4.69 -7.59
C GLU A 437 -2.95 -3.90 -8.08
N TYR A 438 -2.02 -4.59 -8.75
CA TYR A 438 -0.98 -3.92 -9.51
C TYR A 438 -1.59 -2.90 -10.49
N GLY A 439 -1.12 -1.66 -10.43
CA GLY A 439 -1.69 -0.53 -11.19
C GLY A 439 -2.73 0.30 -10.42
N GLY A 440 -3.05 -0.06 -9.18
CA GLY A 440 -3.77 0.77 -8.22
C GLY A 440 -5.28 0.57 -8.17
N LYS A 441 -5.85 -0.38 -8.91
CA LYS A 441 -7.29 -0.65 -8.88
C LYS A 441 -7.65 -1.39 -7.59
N TRP A 442 -8.72 -0.97 -6.93
CA TRP A 442 -9.18 -1.60 -5.70
C TRP A 442 -9.92 -2.91 -6.00
N LYS A 443 -9.58 -3.99 -5.29
CA LYS A 443 -10.46 -5.16 -5.18
C LYS A 443 -11.65 -4.85 -4.27
N LEU A 444 -12.71 -5.67 -4.33
CA LEU A 444 -13.87 -5.54 -3.43
C LEU A 444 -13.50 -5.57 -1.94
N LEU A 445 -12.38 -6.20 -1.58
CA LEU A 445 -11.83 -6.16 -0.23
C LEU A 445 -11.58 -4.72 0.26
N SER A 446 -10.97 -3.86 -0.55
CA SER A 446 -10.67 -2.46 -0.15
C SER A 446 -11.94 -1.62 0.05
N TYR A 447 -12.95 -1.84 -0.78
CA TYR A 447 -14.25 -1.18 -0.62
C TYR A 447 -14.98 -1.67 0.64
N ALA A 448 -14.99 -2.98 0.85
CA ALA A 448 -15.60 -3.59 2.03
C ALA A 448 -14.87 -3.18 3.32
N SER A 449 -13.54 -3.10 3.30
CA SER A 449 -12.73 -2.75 4.46
C SER A 449 -13.05 -1.36 4.95
N ARG A 450 -13.26 -0.39 4.06
CA ARG A 450 -13.70 0.95 4.45
C ARG A 450 -14.98 0.93 5.27
N ALA A 451 -15.91 0.02 4.96
CA ALA A 451 -17.14 -0.15 5.74
C ALA A 451 -16.87 -0.88 7.07
N PHE A 452 -16.20 -2.04 7.06
CA PHE A 452 -15.98 -2.85 8.26
C PHE A 452 -14.83 -2.37 9.17
N PHE A 453 -14.12 -1.33 8.76
CA PHE A 453 -13.15 -0.58 9.57
C PHE A 453 -13.64 0.81 9.96
N SER A 454 -14.91 1.13 9.66
CA SER A 454 -15.48 2.42 10.03
C SER A 454 -15.41 2.62 11.55
N PRO A 455 -15.06 3.83 12.04
CA PRO A 455 -14.82 4.04 13.48
C PRO A 455 -16.05 3.80 14.37
N LEU A 456 -17.24 4.06 13.82
CA LEU A 456 -18.52 3.84 14.47
C LEU A 456 -19.33 2.86 13.63
N GLN A 457 -19.48 1.64 14.13
CA GLN A 457 -20.20 0.60 13.37
C GLN A 457 -20.77 -0.51 14.26
N PRO A 458 -21.87 -1.14 13.81
CA PRO A 458 -22.29 -2.42 14.34
C PRO A 458 -21.41 -3.55 13.77
N ILE A 459 -20.83 -4.38 14.64
CA ILE A 459 -20.21 -5.65 14.22
C ILE A 459 -21.06 -6.85 14.62
N ILE A 460 -21.01 -7.90 13.82
CA ILE A 460 -21.86 -9.07 13.98
C ILE A 460 -21.03 -10.36 13.96
N VAL A 461 -21.22 -11.18 14.99
CA VAL A 461 -20.69 -12.55 15.06
C VAL A 461 -21.84 -13.53 14.98
N ASN A 462 -21.81 -14.42 13.97
CA ASN A 462 -22.79 -15.48 13.79
C ASN A 462 -22.09 -16.84 13.94
N ASP A 463 -22.46 -17.59 14.98
CA ASP A 463 -21.92 -18.94 15.25
C ASP A 463 -22.80 -20.08 14.68
N GLY A 464 -23.87 -19.72 13.96
CA GLY A 464 -24.87 -20.64 13.40
C GLY A 464 -26.04 -20.95 14.34
N ARG A 465 -25.97 -20.55 15.61
CA ARG A 465 -27.04 -20.69 16.60
C ARG A 465 -27.53 -19.35 17.10
N ILE A 466 -26.63 -18.39 17.27
CA ILE A 466 -26.88 -17.07 17.79
C ILE A 466 -26.13 -16.05 16.93
N VAL A 467 -26.80 -14.94 16.66
CA VAL A 467 -26.20 -13.73 16.11
C VAL A 467 -25.96 -12.76 17.25
N SER A 468 -24.68 -12.50 17.57
CA SER A 468 -24.28 -11.49 18.55
C SER A 468 -23.99 -10.16 17.85
N LEU A 469 -24.63 -9.10 18.30
CA LEU A 469 -24.41 -7.73 17.86
C LEU A 469 -23.55 -6.99 18.87
N TYR A 470 -22.53 -6.29 18.39
CA TYR A 470 -21.69 -5.40 19.17
C TYR A 470 -21.64 -4.02 18.53
N PHE A 471 -21.39 -3.00 19.34
CA PHE A 471 -21.14 -1.63 18.91
C PHE A 471 -19.67 -1.28 19.12
N VAL A 472 -19.00 -0.93 18.03
CA VAL A 472 -17.61 -0.48 18.03
C VAL A 472 -17.58 1.05 18.04
N ASN A 473 -16.78 1.60 18.96
CA ASN A 473 -16.43 3.00 19.02
C ASN A 473 -14.91 3.18 19.04
N ASP A 474 -14.30 3.36 17.86
CA ASP A 474 -12.86 3.64 17.73
C ASP A 474 -12.53 5.15 17.88
N THR A 475 -13.49 5.99 18.25
CA THR A 475 -13.31 7.45 18.39
C THR A 475 -12.84 7.83 19.79
N LEU A 476 -12.41 9.09 19.95
CA LEU A 476 -11.94 9.64 21.23
C LEU A 476 -13.05 10.15 22.16
N GLN A 477 -14.30 10.00 21.76
CA GLN A 477 -15.45 10.45 22.55
C GLN A 477 -16.34 9.25 22.88
N GLU A 478 -17.03 9.34 24.00
CA GLU A 478 -18.11 8.40 24.32
C GLU A 478 -19.27 8.61 23.34
N VAL A 479 -19.88 7.52 22.86
CA VAL A 479 -20.95 7.59 21.87
C VAL A 479 -22.14 6.73 22.29
N GLU A 480 -23.34 7.30 22.15
CA GLU A 480 -24.61 6.60 22.29
C GLU A 480 -25.17 6.27 20.90
N ALA A 481 -25.76 5.08 20.78
CA ALA A 481 -26.33 4.59 19.53
C ALA A 481 -27.62 3.79 19.76
N GLU A 482 -28.56 3.97 18.84
CA GLU A 482 -29.81 3.21 18.73
C GLU A 482 -29.69 2.18 17.61
N PHE A 483 -30.22 0.97 17.83
CA PHE A 483 -30.12 -0.17 16.94
C PHE A 483 -31.48 -0.79 16.66
N SER A 484 -31.83 -0.91 15.38
CA SER A 484 -33.02 -1.61 14.90
C SER A 484 -32.61 -2.86 14.13
N ILE A 485 -32.82 -4.03 14.72
CA ILE A 485 -32.54 -5.34 14.11
C ILE A 485 -33.84 -5.87 13.50
N LYS A 486 -33.84 -6.09 12.19
CA LYS A 486 -35.04 -6.49 11.43
C LYS A 486 -34.81 -7.84 10.76
N LEU A 487 -35.68 -8.81 11.04
CA LEU A 487 -35.73 -10.06 10.30
C LEU A 487 -36.64 -9.88 9.07
N ARG A 488 -36.11 -10.23 7.90
CA ARG A 488 -36.84 -10.15 6.62
C ARG A 488 -36.66 -11.41 5.80
N ASP A 489 -37.62 -11.67 4.93
CA ASP A 489 -37.45 -12.67 3.86
C ASP A 489 -36.86 -12.05 2.58
N PHE A 490 -36.41 -12.90 1.65
CA PHE A 490 -35.78 -12.46 0.40
C PHE A 490 -36.72 -11.78 -0.61
N SER A 491 -38.03 -11.78 -0.36
CA SER A 491 -38.99 -10.93 -1.09
C SER A 491 -38.97 -9.47 -0.58
N GLY A 492 -38.32 -9.21 0.56
CA GLY A 492 -38.32 -7.93 1.27
C GLY A 492 -39.39 -7.83 2.37
N GLY A 493 -40.19 -8.89 2.55
CA GLY A 493 -41.24 -9.01 3.55
C GLY A 493 -40.72 -8.92 4.97
N LYS A 494 -41.41 -8.14 5.81
CA LYS A 494 -41.05 -7.94 7.22
C LYS A 494 -41.53 -9.15 8.05
N LYS A 495 -40.65 -9.71 8.89
CA LYS A 495 -41.00 -10.78 9.83
C LYS A 495 -40.98 -10.30 11.28
N GLU A 496 -39.92 -9.62 11.66
CA GLU A 496 -39.71 -9.17 13.05
C GLU A 496 -38.87 -7.89 13.07
N THR A 497 -39.01 -7.09 14.13
CA THR A 497 -38.12 -5.97 14.44
C THR A 497 -37.90 -5.90 15.95
N ARG A 498 -36.65 -5.67 16.34
CA ARG A 498 -36.23 -5.44 17.73
C ARG A 498 -35.38 -4.18 17.80
N GLU A 499 -35.60 -3.39 18.84
CA GLU A 499 -34.90 -2.14 19.09
C GLU A 499 -34.02 -2.28 20.34
N TYR A 500 -32.83 -1.69 20.30
CA TYR A 500 -31.86 -1.70 21.38
C TYR A 500 -31.13 -0.36 21.41
N SER A 501 -30.62 0.02 22.57
CA SER A 501 -29.69 1.13 22.72
C SER A 501 -28.41 0.67 23.39
N ALA A 502 -27.29 1.31 23.07
CA ALA A 502 -26.02 1.07 23.74
C ALA A 502 -25.16 2.33 23.79
N LYS A 503 -24.28 2.36 24.78
CA LYS A 503 -23.27 3.40 24.97
C LYS A 503 -21.89 2.76 24.98
N ALA A 504 -20.96 3.34 24.27
CA ALA A 504 -19.59 2.84 24.17
C ALA A 504 -18.59 3.94 24.53
N ASP A 505 -17.68 3.63 25.45
CA ASP A 505 -16.55 4.48 25.83
C ASP A 505 -15.59 4.71 24.64
N PRO A 506 -14.73 5.73 24.71
CA PRO A 506 -13.69 5.95 23.70
C PRO A 506 -12.84 4.69 23.45
N CYS A 507 -12.53 4.42 22.17
CA CYS A 507 -11.73 3.28 21.74
C CYS A 507 -12.16 1.92 22.33
N SER A 508 -13.48 1.67 22.40
CA SER A 508 -14.04 0.48 23.04
C SER A 508 -15.04 -0.27 22.16
N ILE A 509 -15.45 -1.43 22.64
CA ILE A 509 -16.49 -2.26 22.06
C ILE A 509 -17.45 -2.73 23.16
N VAL A 510 -18.75 -2.67 22.89
CA VAL A 510 -19.79 -3.15 23.81
C VAL A 510 -20.70 -4.15 23.11
N LYS A 511 -21.10 -5.21 23.80
CA LYS A 511 -22.12 -6.15 23.31
C LYS A 511 -23.50 -5.53 23.48
N VAL A 512 -24.25 -5.44 22.38
CA VAL A 512 -25.58 -4.80 22.34
C VAL A 512 -26.69 -5.82 22.56
N ALA A 513 -26.65 -6.92 21.80
CA ALA A 513 -27.73 -7.89 21.77
C ALA A 513 -27.27 -9.27 21.32
N GLU A 514 -28.09 -10.28 21.64
CA GLU A 514 -28.04 -11.60 21.03
C GLU A 514 -29.38 -11.91 20.39
N TYR A 515 -29.33 -12.48 19.19
CA TYR A 515 -30.48 -12.88 18.42
C TYR A 515 -30.40 -14.39 18.11
N PRO A 516 -31.20 -15.23 18.79
CA PRO A 516 -31.12 -16.68 18.66
C PRO A 516 -31.83 -17.18 17.39
N LEU A 517 -31.24 -18.15 16.69
CA LEU A 517 -31.67 -18.62 15.36
C LEU A 517 -32.55 -19.88 15.37
N PHE A 518 -32.82 -20.49 16.53
CA PHE A 518 -33.51 -21.80 16.63
C PHE A 518 -34.92 -21.86 16.02
N ARG A 519 -35.58 -20.73 15.79
CA ARG A 519 -36.91 -20.63 15.15
C ARG A 519 -36.90 -19.82 13.86
N VAL A 520 -35.73 -19.51 13.33
CA VAL A 520 -35.57 -18.69 12.13
C VAL A 520 -35.24 -19.60 10.95
N ASP A 521 -36.00 -19.46 9.86
CA ASP A 521 -35.63 -20.09 8.58
C ASP A 521 -34.45 -19.33 7.97
N THR A 522 -33.23 -19.74 8.35
CA THR A 522 -31.98 -19.13 7.90
C THR A 522 -31.75 -19.24 6.39
N THR A 523 -32.48 -20.13 5.70
CA THR A 523 -32.37 -20.32 4.25
C THR A 523 -33.24 -19.35 3.45
N ASN A 524 -34.24 -18.75 4.07
CA ASN A 524 -35.19 -17.85 3.41
C ASN A 524 -35.27 -16.46 4.07
N THR A 525 -34.41 -16.19 5.05
CA THR A 525 -34.40 -14.91 5.77
C THR A 525 -32.99 -14.35 5.94
N PHE A 526 -32.95 -13.04 6.16
CA PHE A 526 -31.74 -12.29 6.49
C PHE A 526 -32.05 -11.28 7.59
N LEU A 527 -31.00 -10.88 8.32
CA LEU A 527 -31.11 -9.78 9.28
C LEU A 527 -30.64 -8.49 8.64
N TYR A 528 -31.35 -7.42 8.95
CA TYR A 528 -31.01 -6.06 8.56
C TYR A 528 -30.89 -5.21 9.82
N VAL A 529 -29.69 -4.71 10.07
CA VAL A 529 -29.35 -3.90 11.24
C VAL A 529 -29.24 -2.45 10.79
N LYS A 530 -30.02 -1.58 11.42
CA LYS A 530 -29.88 -0.13 11.31
C LYS A 530 -29.27 0.35 12.63
N MET A 531 -28.16 1.08 12.57
CA MET A 531 -27.57 1.78 13.70
C MET A 531 -27.65 3.28 13.45
N SER A 532 -28.11 4.06 14.41
CA SER A 532 -28.09 5.52 14.34
C SER A 532 -27.48 6.12 15.59
N THR A 533 -26.58 7.08 15.40
CA THR A 533 -26.16 8.04 16.43
C THR A 533 -26.78 9.39 16.13
N LYS A 534 -26.40 10.43 16.88
CA LYS A 534 -26.83 11.81 16.63
C LYS A 534 -26.56 12.27 15.18
N ASP A 535 -25.38 11.95 14.65
CA ASP A 535 -24.88 12.51 13.38
C ASP A 535 -24.62 11.43 12.31
N LEU A 536 -24.86 10.15 12.63
CA LEU A 536 -24.51 9.04 11.75
C LEU A 536 -25.64 8.02 11.62
N LEU A 537 -25.88 7.56 10.39
CA LEU A 537 -26.70 6.39 10.09
C LEU A 537 -25.85 5.32 9.40
N ARG A 538 -25.91 4.09 9.92
CA ARG A 538 -25.30 2.90 9.32
C ARG A 538 -26.35 1.81 9.14
N GLU A 539 -26.20 1.07 8.05
CA GLU A 539 -27.07 -0.03 7.69
C GLU A 539 -26.20 -1.23 7.34
N ARG A 540 -26.59 -2.42 7.79
CA ARG A 540 -25.84 -3.66 7.55
C ARG A 540 -26.78 -4.83 7.35
N THR A 541 -26.50 -5.64 6.34
CA THR A 541 -27.25 -6.87 6.05
C THR A 541 -26.41 -8.08 6.47
N ILE A 542 -27.06 -9.09 7.05
CA ILE A 542 -26.46 -10.35 7.46
C ILE A 542 -27.23 -11.50 6.81
N LEU A 543 -26.55 -12.23 5.93
CA LEU A 543 -27.04 -13.52 5.44
C LEU A 543 -26.83 -14.58 6.53
N LEU A 544 -27.87 -15.36 6.83
CA LEU A 544 -27.90 -16.25 8.00
C LEU A 544 -27.36 -17.65 7.74
N ASP A 545 -27.23 -18.05 6.48
CA ASP A 545 -26.56 -19.29 6.06
C ASP A 545 -25.65 -19.01 4.85
N LYS A 546 -24.94 -20.03 4.39
CA LYS A 546 -24.07 -19.97 3.22
C LYS A 546 -24.88 -19.60 1.97
N PRO A 547 -24.37 -18.69 1.11
CA PRO A 547 -25.05 -18.25 -0.11
C PRO A 547 -25.68 -19.36 -0.95
N LYS A 548 -24.98 -20.47 -1.16
CA LYS A 548 -25.50 -21.61 -1.96
C LYS A 548 -26.74 -22.32 -1.42
N LYS A 549 -27.12 -22.06 -0.17
CA LYS A 549 -28.34 -22.62 0.45
C LYS A 549 -29.50 -21.61 0.50
N LEU A 550 -29.23 -20.34 0.20
CA LEU A 550 -30.20 -19.28 0.33
C LEU A 550 -31.17 -19.32 -0.84
N LYS A 551 -32.45 -19.10 -0.55
CA LYS A 551 -33.52 -18.94 -1.55
C LYS A 551 -33.57 -17.48 -2.00
N LEU A 552 -32.46 -16.99 -2.55
CA LEU A 552 -32.39 -15.63 -3.08
C LEU A 552 -33.40 -15.46 -4.21
N GLU A 553 -34.03 -14.29 -4.26
CA GLU A 553 -34.94 -13.92 -5.35
C GLU A 553 -34.24 -12.97 -6.31
N ASN A 554 -34.61 -13.03 -7.60
CA ASN A 554 -34.07 -12.11 -8.59
C ASN A 554 -34.39 -10.66 -8.17
N PRO A 555 -33.38 -9.81 -7.92
CA PRO A 555 -33.59 -8.43 -7.49
C PRO A 555 -34.22 -7.53 -8.56
N MET A 556 -34.24 -7.96 -9.82
CA MET A 556 -34.64 -7.13 -10.98
C MET A 556 -33.87 -5.80 -10.97
N MET A 557 -32.54 -5.90 -10.90
CA MET A 557 -31.64 -4.75 -10.86
C MET A 557 -31.73 -3.94 -12.16
N ALA A 558 -31.72 -2.62 -12.03
CA ALA A 558 -31.51 -1.70 -13.12
C ALA A 558 -30.42 -0.68 -12.77
N SER A 559 -29.72 -0.21 -13.80
CA SER A 559 -28.67 0.79 -13.67
C SER A 559 -28.76 1.84 -14.77
N GLU A 560 -28.55 3.10 -14.40
CA GLU A 560 -28.46 4.22 -15.34
C GLU A 560 -27.15 4.98 -15.13
N THR A 561 -26.47 5.33 -16.23
CA THR A 561 -25.19 6.05 -16.21
C THR A 561 -25.39 7.49 -16.67
N THR A 562 -24.71 8.42 -16.00
CA THR A 562 -24.65 9.83 -16.41
C THR A 562 -23.24 10.37 -16.18
N GLN A 563 -22.85 11.37 -16.95
CA GLN A 563 -21.58 12.08 -16.73
C GLN A 563 -21.85 13.33 -15.87
N THR A 564 -21.13 13.46 -14.76
CA THR A 564 -21.31 14.55 -13.79
C THR A 564 -20.10 15.48 -13.71
N GLY A 565 -19.00 15.13 -14.38
CA GLY A 565 -17.80 15.96 -14.53
C GLY A 565 -16.88 15.43 -15.64
N PRO A 566 -15.74 16.09 -15.92
CA PRO A 566 -14.85 15.72 -17.02
C PRO A 566 -14.43 14.23 -17.03
N ARG A 567 -14.17 13.66 -15.85
CA ARG A 567 -13.78 12.25 -15.66
C ARG A 567 -14.60 11.57 -14.55
N THR A 568 -15.84 12.00 -14.37
CA THR A 568 -16.69 11.51 -13.28
C THR A 568 -18.05 11.11 -13.81
N PHE A 569 -18.43 9.88 -13.49
CA PHE A 569 -19.65 9.24 -13.97
C PHE A 569 -20.46 8.78 -12.78
N ALA A 570 -21.76 9.03 -12.77
CA ALA A 570 -22.68 8.51 -11.77
C ALA A 570 -23.39 7.27 -12.33
N VAL A 571 -23.44 6.21 -11.53
CA VAL A 571 -24.23 4.99 -11.75
C VAL A 571 -25.34 4.97 -10.72
N LYS A 572 -26.56 5.21 -11.19
CA LYS A 572 -27.78 5.10 -10.39
C LYS A 572 -28.26 3.66 -10.42
N LEU A 573 -28.49 3.06 -9.27
CA LEU A 573 -28.89 1.67 -9.07
C LEU A 573 -30.26 1.61 -8.39
N THR A 574 -31.11 0.73 -8.91
CA THR A 574 -32.43 0.41 -8.34
C THR A 574 -32.68 -1.09 -8.35
N ALA A 575 -33.48 -1.57 -7.41
CA ALA A 575 -33.91 -2.97 -7.32
C ALA A 575 -35.38 -3.06 -6.91
N GLU A 576 -36.11 -4.05 -7.44
CA GLU A 576 -37.47 -4.36 -7.02
C GLU A 576 -37.49 -5.26 -5.78
N LYS A 577 -36.50 -6.15 -5.64
CA LYS A 577 -36.28 -7.00 -4.45
C LYS A 577 -34.89 -6.74 -3.85
N PRO A 578 -34.60 -7.17 -2.61
CA PRO A 578 -33.30 -6.97 -2.00
C PRO A 578 -32.15 -7.55 -2.85
N ALA A 579 -31.22 -6.70 -3.26
CA ALA A 579 -29.99 -7.11 -3.93
C ALA A 579 -28.82 -7.07 -2.94
N PHE A 580 -28.00 -8.12 -2.92
CA PHE A 580 -26.89 -8.26 -1.98
C PHE A 580 -25.55 -8.30 -2.70
N CYS A 581 -24.54 -7.73 -2.04
CA CYS A 581 -23.17 -7.66 -2.55
C CYS A 581 -23.07 -7.04 -3.95
N VAL A 582 -23.97 -6.11 -4.28
CA VAL A 582 -24.00 -5.43 -5.58
C VAL A 582 -22.66 -4.78 -5.81
N ALA A 583 -21.97 -5.22 -6.87
CA ALA A 583 -20.67 -4.73 -7.24
C ALA A 583 -20.63 -4.21 -8.67
N LEU A 584 -19.87 -3.14 -8.85
CA LEU A 584 -19.61 -2.51 -10.13
C LEU A 584 -18.16 -2.78 -10.53
N ASP A 585 -17.97 -3.11 -11.81
CA ASP A 585 -16.64 -3.22 -12.41
C ASP A 585 -16.65 -2.66 -13.84
N CYS A 586 -15.49 -2.25 -14.30
CA CYS A 586 -15.21 -1.82 -15.67
C CYS A 586 -13.75 -2.15 -15.99
N ASN A 587 -13.44 -2.43 -17.25
CA ASN A 587 -12.11 -2.64 -17.79
C ASN A 587 -11.30 -1.33 -17.95
N MET A 588 -11.47 -0.38 -17.03
CA MET A 588 -10.83 0.92 -17.05
C MET A 588 -10.20 1.24 -15.70
N ARG A 589 -9.17 2.08 -15.71
CA ARG A 589 -8.52 2.57 -14.48
C ARG A 589 -9.36 3.67 -13.84
N GLY A 590 -9.62 3.50 -12.55
CA GLY A 590 -10.38 4.44 -11.75
C GLY A 590 -10.88 3.80 -10.46
N THR A 591 -11.63 4.58 -9.69
CA THR A 591 -12.15 4.16 -8.39
C THR A 591 -13.63 4.48 -8.30
N PHE A 592 -14.41 3.53 -7.79
CA PHE A 592 -15.81 3.76 -7.45
C PHE A 592 -15.91 4.43 -6.07
N SER A 593 -16.89 5.30 -5.87
CA SER A 593 -17.10 5.95 -4.58
C SER A 593 -17.53 4.94 -3.53
N ASP A 594 -18.25 3.88 -3.93
CA ASP A 594 -18.63 2.75 -3.11
C ASP A 594 -18.86 1.48 -3.93
N ASN A 595 -18.72 0.31 -3.31
CA ASN A 595 -18.83 -0.97 -3.99
C ASN A 595 -19.19 -2.08 -2.99
N MET A 596 -19.64 -3.24 -3.49
CA MET A 596 -20.09 -4.37 -2.65
C MET A 596 -21.19 -3.98 -1.65
N ILE A 597 -22.24 -3.32 -2.15
CA ILE A 597 -23.32 -2.76 -1.32
C ILE A 597 -24.58 -3.64 -1.32
N SER A 598 -25.50 -3.38 -0.39
CA SER A 598 -26.88 -3.88 -0.51
C SER A 598 -27.78 -2.80 -1.09
N VAL A 599 -28.62 -3.17 -2.06
CA VAL A 599 -29.66 -2.28 -2.62
C VAL A 599 -31.01 -2.79 -2.15
N ARG A 600 -31.78 -1.92 -1.49
CA ARG A 600 -33.10 -2.26 -0.95
C ARG A 600 -34.16 -2.08 -2.04
N PRO A 601 -35.30 -2.79 -1.95
CA PRO A 601 -36.48 -2.49 -2.75
C PRO A 601 -36.81 -1.01 -2.69
N SER A 602 -37.12 -0.40 -3.84
CA SER A 602 -37.51 1.03 -3.98
C SER A 602 -36.47 2.08 -3.53
N ALA A 603 -35.28 1.66 -3.09
CA ALA A 603 -34.20 2.58 -2.74
C ALA A 603 -33.35 2.88 -3.98
N GLU A 604 -33.08 4.16 -4.20
CA GLU A 604 -32.11 4.62 -5.18
C GLU A 604 -30.73 4.73 -4.53
N LYS A 605 -29.72 4.16 -5.17
CA LYS A 605 -28.31 4.28 -4.75
C LYS A 605 -27.49 4.81 -5.91
N THR A 606 -26.75 5.88 -5.68
CA THR A 606 -25.86 6.46 -6.69
C THR A 606 -24.41 6.23 -6.30
N ILE A 607 -23.65 5.65 -7.22
CA ILE A 607 -22.22 5.37 -7.09
C ILE A 607 -21.47 6.20 -8.13
N PHE A 608 -20.41 6.88 -7.73
CA PHE A 608 -19.60 7.67 -8.66
C PHE A 608 -18.36 6.90 -9.06
N PHE A 609 -18.06 6.81 -10.35
CA PHE A 609 -16.78 6.34 -10.87
C PHE A 609 -15.93 7.54 -11.27
N LYS A 610 -14.71 7.62 -10.74
CA LYS A 610 -13.71 8.61 -11.12
C LYS A 610 -12.63 7.92 -11.96
N ALA A 611 -12.58 8.25 -13.24
CA ALA A 611 -11.61 7.68 -14.18
C ALA A 611 -10.23 8.35 -14.01
N GLU A 612 -9.17 7.57 -14.14
CA GLU A 612 -7.79 8.11 -14.20
C GLU A 612 -7.43 8.62 -15.60
N GLU A 613 -8.15 8.15 -16.62
CA GLU A 613 -7.93 8.41 -18.04
C GLU A 613 -9.14 9.14 -18.64
N ASP A 614 -8.94 9.81 -19.78
CA ASP A 614 -10.03 10.45 -20.51
C ASP A 614 -10.87 9.37 -21.20
N ILE A 615 -12.13 9.25 -20.78
CA ILE A 615 -13.10 8.31 -21.33
C ILE A 615 -14.43 9.01 -21.56
N THR A 616 -15.19 8.54 -22.54
CA THR A 616 -16.55 9.04 -22.82
C THR A 616 -17.59 8.30 -21.96
N LEU A 617 -18.75 8.93 -21.75
CA LEU A 617 -19.89 8.26 -21.12
C LEU A 617 -20.30 6.99 -21.87
N GLU A 618 -20.25 7.01 -23.21
CA GLU A 618 -20.61 5.85 -24.04
C GLU A 618 -19.66 4.67 -23.80
N GLN A 619 -18.34 4.91 -23.81
CA GLN A 619 -17.34 3.90 -23.50
C GLN A 619 -17.53 3.34 -22.08
N PHE A 620 -17.71 4.21 -21.09
CA PHE A 620 -17.95 3.79 -19.71
C PHE A 620 -19.21 2.93 -19.60
N THR A 621 -20.30 3.36 -20.22
CA THR A 621 -21.60 2.65 -20.16
C THR A 621 -21.54 1.29 -20.84
N ALA A 622 -20.86 1.18 -21.99
CA ALA A 622 -20.73 -0.08 -22.72
C ALA A 622 -19.93 -1.13 -21.94
N ASP A 623 -18.95 -0.69 -21.16
CA ASP A 623 -18.03 -1.56 -20.45
C ASP A 623 -18.47 -1.86 -19.00
N LEU A 624 -19.26 -0.98 -18.38
CA LEU A 624 -19.78 -1.15 -17.03
C LEU A 624 -20.50 -2.50 -16.84
N LYS A 625 -20.10 -3.23 -15.81
CA LYS A 625 -20.77 -4.43 -15.32
C LYS A 625 -21.33 -4.17 -13.93
N VAL A 626 -22.59 -4.53 -13.74
CA VAL A 626 -23.25 -4.57 -12.44
C VAL A 626 -23.58 -6.02 -12.14
N MET A 627 -23.01 -6.56 -11.07
CA MET A 627 -23.24 -7.92 -10.61
C MET A 627 -23.80 -7.90 -9.20
N ASP A 628 -24.63 -8.88 -8.88
CA ASP A 628 -25.15 -9.12 -7.55
C ASP A 628 -25.07 -10.62 -7.23
N LEU A 629 -25.25 -10.97 -5.96
CA LEU A 629 -25.10 -12.35 -5.50
C LEU A 629 -26.06 -13.34 -6.18
N TYR A 630 -27.29 -12.94 -6.53
CA TYR A 630 -28.23 -13.79 -7.25
C TYR A 630 -27.76 -14.06 -8.67
N THR A 631 -27.48 -13.01 -9.44
CA THR A 631 -27.05 -13.11 -10.85
C THR A 631 -25.70 -13.81 -11.02
N ALA A 632 -24.86 -13.83 -9.99
CA ALA A 632 -23.60 -14.58 -10.03
C ALA A 632 -23.78 -16.10 -9.80
N MET A 633 -24.85 -16.53 -9.14
CA MET A 633 -25.11 -17.93 -8.82
C MET A 633 -26.18 -18.59 -9.70
N HIS A 634 -26.94 -17.80 -10.45
CA HIS A 634 -27.96 -18.21 -11.42
C HIS A 634 -27.63 -17.62 -12.79
#